data_AF-A0A7R9FUI6-F1
#
_entry.id   AF-A0A7R9FUI6-F1
#
_cell.length_a   1.000
_cell.length_b   1.000
_cell.length_c   1.000
_cell.angle_alpha   90.00
_cell.angle_beta   90.00
_cell.angle_gamma   90.00
#
_symmetry.space_group_name_H-M   'P 1'
#
loop_
_entity.id
_entity.type
_entity.pdbx_description
1 polymer ?
#
loop_
_entity_poly.entity_id
_entity_poly.type
_entity_poly.pdbx_seq_one_letter_code
_entity_poly.pdbx_strand_id
1 'polypeptide(L)'
;MAITLSPAAAKHVSKYLAKRGKGVGVRLGVKTTGCSGLAYKLEYVDEQDPSDVVFDIASESGDVKLLIDPKSLPYLDGTQLDYVREGLNEGFKFHNPNERDRCGCGESFRFAQDADTLTAKWKALQMQAHPDKFAADGAAAQRLAMQWSVRINEAYQRLKNPISRAAYLCQLNDHPIEGSSNTAMPPDFLMQQMQWREALDEADDDAALDTLSKEVHT
;
A
#
# COMPACT_ATOMS: atom_id res chain seq x y z
N MET A 1 -8.46 -5.22 -9.76
CA MET A 1 -9.95 -5.26 -9.67
C MET A 1 -10.48 -3.87 -10.07
N ALA A 2 -11.78 -3.60 -10.06
CA ALA A 2 -12.30 -2.27 -10.42
C ALA A 2 -12.57 -1.45 -9.14
N ILE A 3 -12.29 -0.15 -9.17
CA ILE A 3 -12.60 0.78 -8.08
C ILE A 3 -14.01 1.32 -8.33
N THR A 4 -14.88 1.26 -7.34
CA THR A 4 -16.33 1.46 -7.54
C THR A 4 -16.95 2.40 -6.51
N LEU A 5 -18.10 2.99 -6.86
CA LEU A 5 -18.96 3.70 -5.93
C LEU A 5 -20.22 2.87 -5.69
N SER A 6 -20.72 2.89 -4.45
CA SER A 6 -22.06 2.40 -4.17
C SER A 6 -23.13 3.33 -4.77
N PRO A 7 -24.36 2.84 -4.98
CA PRO A 7 -25.46 3.69 -5.43
C PRO A 7 -25.72 4.89 -4.51
N ALA A 8 -25.56 4.70 -3.19
CA ALA A 8 -25.73 5.77 -2.20
C ALA A 8 -24.64 6.84 -2.32
N ALA A 9 -23.38 6.43 -2.48
CA ALA A 9 -22.25 7.33 -2.69
C ALA A 9 -22.39 8.12 -3.99
N ALA A 10 -22.70 7.45 -5.09
CA ALA A 10 -22.88 8.09 -6.40
C ALA A 10 -24.00 9.15 -6.35
N LYS A 11 -25.14 8.82 -5.74
CA LYS A 11 -26.26 9.75 -5.54
C LYS A 11 -25.90 10.93 -4.64
N HIS A 12 -25.12 10.71 -3.58
CA HIS A 12 -24.69 11.78 -2.69
C HIS A 12 -23.74 12.75 -3.41
N VAL A 13 -22.76 12.21 -4.15
CA VAL A 13 -21.81 13.02 -4.93
C VAL A 13 -22.52 13.82 -6.01
N SER A 14 -23.40 13.19 -6.80
CA SER A 14 -24.12 13.90 -7.87
C SER A 14 -25.01 15.02 -7.32
N LYS A 15 -25.73 14.76 -6.22
CA LYS A 15 -26.55 15.77 -5.54
C LYS A 15 -25.71 16.93 -5.01
N TYR A 16 -24.53 16.66 -4.45
CA TYR A 16 -23.63 17.70 -3.95
C TYR A 16 -23.10 18.57 -5.10
N LEU A 17 -22.66 17.96 -6.20
CA LEU A 17 -22.21 18.66 -7.40
C LEU A 17 -23.32 19.53 -8.02
N ALA A 18 -24.53 18.98 -8.14
CA ALA A 18 -25.69 19.72 -8.64
C ALA A 18 -26.05 20.93 -7.76
N LYS A 19 -25.97 20.78 -6.43
CA LYS A 19 -26.20 21.89 -5.49
C LYS A 19 -25.10 22.95 -5.57
N ARG A 20 -23.85 22.53 -5.76
CA ARG A 20 -22.69 23.43 -5.90
C ARG A 20 -22.68 24.15 -7.26
N GLY A 21 -23.30 23.58 -8.29
CA GLY A 21 -23.41 24.15 -9.64
C GLY A 21 -22.10 24.12 -10.44
N LYS A 22 -21.05 23.51 -9.89
CA LYS A 22 -19.73 23.31 -10.51
C LYS A 22 -19.05 22.08 -9.92
N GLY A 23 -18.21 21.43 -10.72
CA GLY A 23 -17.47 20.22 -10.34
C GLY A 23 -17.62 19.10 -11.34
N VAL A 24 -16.53 18.40 -11.61
CA VAL A 24 -16.45 17.29 -12.57
C VAL A 24 -16.65 15.94 -11.88
N GLY A 25 -16.29 15.84 -10.60
CA GLY A 25 -16.35 14.57 -9.88
C GLY A 25 -15.70 14.62 -8.50
N VAL A 26 -15.31 13.45 -8.02
CA VAL A 26 -14.54 13.28 -6.78
C VAL A 26 -13.20 12.64 -7.11
N ARG A 27 -12.13 13.16 -6.49
CA ARG A 27 -10.82 12.53 -6.50
C ARG A 27 -10.62 11.74 -5.22
N LEU A 28 -10.23 10.48 -5.39
CA LEU A 28 -9.85 9.57 -4.31
C LEU A 28 -8.34 9.37 -4.31
N GLY A 29 -7.74 9.47 -3.14
CA GLY A 29 -6.33 9.22 -2.92
C GLY A 29 -6.05 8.65 -1.55
N VAL A 30 -4.79 8.31 -1.31
CA VAL A 30 -4.26 8.02 0.02
C VAL A 30 -3.19 9.03 0.37
N LYS A 31 -3.16 9.46 1.63
CA LYS A 31 -2.08 10.30 2.19
C LYS A 31 -1.43 9.56 3.34
N THR A 32 -0.14 9.79 3.55
CA THR A 32 0.57 9.30 4.73
C THR A 32 0.09 10.04 5.98
N THR A 33 -0.14 9.30 7.06
CA THR A 33 -0.54 9.83 8.37
C THR A 33 0.15 9.04 9.48
N GLY A 34 0.66 9.74 10.51
CA GLY A 34 1.46 9.12 11.58
C GLY A 34 2.79 8.54 11.09
N CYS A 35 3.40 7.66 11.89
CA CYS A 35 4.71 7.06 11.63
C CYS A 35 4.73 6.12 10.41
N SER A 36 3.66 5.36 10.20
CA SER A 36 3.58 4.37 9.10
C SER A 36 2.17 4.15 8.55
N GLY A 37 1.23 5.05 8.87
CA GLY A 37 -0.17 4.92 8.52
C GLY A 37 -0.51 5.58 7.18
N LEU A 38 -1.56 5.09 6.53
CA LEU A 38 -2.18 5.75 5.40
C LEU A 38 -3.62 6.12 5.77
N ALA A 39 -4.09 7.25 5.26
CA ALA A 39 -5.47 7.70 5.40
C ALA A 39 -6.07 7.97 4.02
N TYR A 40 -7.35 7.62 3.85
CA TYR A 40 -8.08 7.97 2.64
C TYR A 40 -8.28 9.48 2.58
N LYS A 41 -8.17 10.02 1.37
CA LYS A 41 -8.42 11.42 1.06
C LYS A 41 -9.45 11.47 -0.07
N LEU A 42 -10.57 12.13 0.19
CA LEU A 42 -11.63 12.37 -0.78
C LEU A 42 -11.78 13.87 -1.00
N GLU A 43 -11.73 14.32 -2.24
CA GLU A 43 -11.85 15.72 -2.60
C GLU A 43 -12.84 15.90 -3.76
N TYR A 44 -13.68 16.92 -3.70
CA TYR A 44 -14.48 17.33 -4.86
C TYR A 44 -13.61 18.16 -5.80
N VAL A 45 -13.64 17.81 -7.09
CA VAL A 45 -12.72 18.40 -8.06
C VAL A 45 -13.49 19.19 -9.11
N ASP A 46 -13.06 20.44 -9.30
CA ASP A 46 -13.64 21.35 -10.30
C ASP A 46 -13.06 21.12 -11.71
N GLU A 47 -11.81 20.68 -11.83
CA GLU A 47 -11.13 20.39 -13.10
C GLU A 47 -10.31 19.10 -13.05
N GLN A 48 -10.40 18.26 -14.08
CA GLN A 48 -9.63 17.02 -14.17
C GLN A 48 -8.14 17.31 -14.39
N ASP A 49 -7.28 16.66 -13.60
CA ASP A 49 -5.85 16.65 -13.88
C ASP A 49 -5.54 15.63 -14.99
N PRO A 50 -4.71 15.97 -15.99
CA PRO A 50 -4.37 15.05 -17.07
C PRO A 50 -3.70 13.75 -16.62
N SER A 51 -3.06 13.76 -15.45
CA SER A 51 -2.39 12.59 -14.89
C SER A 51 -3.32 11.65 -14.13
N ASP A 52 -4.54 12.08 -13.78
CA ASP A 52 -5.47 11.24 -13.03
C ASP A 52 -5.97 10.05 -13.87
N VAL A 53 -6.10 8.90 -13.20
CA VAL A 53 -6.85 7.78 -13.76
C VAL A 53 -8.33 8.02 -13.50
N VAL A 54 -9.12 8.07 -14.58
CA VAL A 54 -10.55 8.40 -14.52
C VAL A 54 -11.40 7.16 -14.70
N PHE A 55 -12.35 6.99 -13.80
CA PHE A 55 -13.41 6.01 -13.88
C PHE A 55 -14.74 6.75 -14.03
N ASP A 56 -15.39 6.59 -15.19
CA ASP A 56 -16.72 7.12 -15.40
C ASP A 56 -17.74 6.19 -14.74
N ILE A 57 -18.43 6.69 -13.70
CA ILE A 57 -19.43 5.94 -12.95
C ILE A 57 -20.81 6.39 -13.40
N ALA A 58 -21.48 5.53 -14.15
CA ALA A 58 -22.88 5.72 -14.51
C ALA A 58 -23.77 5.53 -13.26
N SER A 59 -24.65 6.48 -13.00
CA SER A 59 -25.62 6.40 -11.91
C SER A 59 -26.97 6.93 -12.37
N GLU A 60 -28.04 6.35 -11.83
CA GLU A 60 -29.43 6.81 -12.08
C GLU A 60 -29.64 8.28 -11.68
N SER A 61 -28.77 8.82 -10.82
CA SER A 61 -28.85 10.20 -10.31
C SER A 61 -27.87 11.17 -11.00
N GLY A 62 -27.26 10.77 -12.12
CA GLY A 62 -26.32 11.56 -12.93
C GLY A 62 -24.91 10.95 -12.95
N ASP A 63 -24.24 11.03 -14.10
CA ASP A 63 -22.90 10.51 -14.29
C ASP A 63 -21.89 11.26 -13.43
N VAL A 64 -21.04 10.51 -12.71
CA VAL A 64 -20.01 11.06 -11.82
C VAL A 64 -18.67 10.50 -12.24
N LYS A 65 -17.66 11.37 -12.32
CA LYS A 65 -16.28 10.94 -12.52
C LYS A 65 -15.61 10.64 -11.18
N LEU A 66 -15.06 9.45 -11.04
CA LEU A 66 -14.13 9.11 -9.98
C LEU A 66 -12.71 9.26 -10.53
N LEU A 67 -11.98 10.24 -10.02
CA LEU A 67 -10.59 10.50 -10.37
C LEU A 67 -9.69 9.85 -9.32
N ILE A 68 -8.57 9.29 -9.75
CA ILE A 68 -7.62 8.63 -8.85
C ILE A 68 -6.21 9.10 -9.17
N ASP A 69 -5.51 9.59 -8.15
CA ASP A 69 -4.08 9.88 -8.26
C ASP A 69 -3.32 8.58 -8.58
N PRO A 70 -2.50 8.54 -9.65
CA PRO A 70 -1.74 7.36 -10.04
C PRO A 70 -0.92 6.73 -8.90
N LYS A 71 -0.37 7.56 -8.00
CA LYS A 71 0.40 7.10 -6.83
C LYS A 71 -0.47 6.37 -5.82
N SER A 72 -1.76 6.70 -5.78
CA SER A 72 -2.74 6.08 -4.89
C SER A 72 -3.36 4.81 -5.46
N LEU A 73 -3.25 4.57 -6.76
CA LEU A 73 -3.90 3.45 -7.45
C LEU A 73 -3.54 2.06 -6.88
N PRO A 74 -2.27 1.75 -6.56
CA PRO A 74 -1.91 0.44 -5.98
C PRO A 74 -2.59 0.17 -4.63
N TYR A 75 -2.95 1.23 -3.92
CA TYR A 75 -3.57 1.19 -2.60
C TYR A 75 -5.10 1.11 -2.69
N LEU A 76 -5.68 1.62 -3.76
CA LEU A 76 -7.12 1.71 -3.93
C LEU A 76 -7.71 0.58 -4.76
N ASP A 77 -6.88 -0.28 -5.37
CA ASP A 77 -7.37 -1.35 -6.25
C ASP A 77 -8.42 -2.25 -5.57
N GLY A 78 -9.61 -2.36 -6.19
CA GLY A 78 -10.74 -3.12 -5.66
C GLY A 78 -11.52 -2.43 -4.54
N THR A 79 -11.20 -1.18 -4.19
CA THR A 79 -11.93 -0.42 -3.17
C THR A 79 -13.31 -0.02 -3.66
N GLN A 80 -14.30 -0.15 -2.77
CA GLN A 80 -15.64 0.41 -2.95
C GLN A 80 -15.84 1.61 -2.01
N LEU A 81 -16.23 2.75 -2.58
CA LEU A 81 -16.63 3.95 -1.84
C LEU A 81 -18.14 3.91 -1.58
N ASP A 82 -18.53 3.90 -0.32
CA ASP A 82 -19.93 3.95 0.12
C ASP A 82 -20.24 5.24 0.88
N TYR A 83 -21.52 5.60 0.98
CA TYR A 83 -22.01 6.70 1.80
C TYR A 83 -23.12 6.18 2.69
N VAL A 84 -22.86 6.15 3.99
CA VAL A 84 -23.81 5.62 4.97
C VAL A 84 -24.29 6.71 5.92
N ARG A 85 -25.52 6.53 6.41
CA ARG A 85 -26.13 7.36 7.44
C ARG A 85 -26.54 6.47 8.60
N GLU A 86 -25.81 6.57 9.70
CA GLU A 86 -26.01 5.78 10.91
C GLU A 86 -26.38 6.72 12.07
N GLY A 87 -27.69 6.86 12.31
CA GLY A 87 -28.22 7.76 13.34
C GLY A 87 -27.97 9.24 13.01
N LEU A 88 -27.23 9.92 13.90
CA LEU A 88 -26.82 11.32 13.72
C LEU A 88 -25.57 11.48 12.85
N ASN A 89 -24.83 10.39 12.60
CA ASN A 89 -23.59 10.42 11.83
C ASN A 89 -23.86 10.09 10.36
N GLU A 90 -23.34 10.89 9.45
CA GLU A 90 -23.33 10.61 8.02
C GLU A 90 -21.91 10.82 7.46
N GLY A 91 -21.51 9.95 6.53
CA GLY A 91 -20.18 10.06 5.95
C GLY A 91 -19.84 8.96 4.96
N PHE A 92 -18.71 9.16 4.30
CA PHE A 92 -18.15 8.18 3.38
C PHE A 92 -17.48 7.04 4.15
N LYS A 93 -17.77 5.80 3.74
CA LYS A 93 -17.09 4.60 4.20
C LYS A 93 -16.31 3.98 3.04
N PHE A 94 -15.12 3.47 3.34
CA PHE A 94 -14.23 2.86 2.36
C PHE A 94 -14.15 1.36 2.65
N HIS A 95 -14.57 0.54 1.69
CA HIS A 95 -14.46 -0.90 1.75
C HIS A 95 -13.33 -1.35 0.84
N ASN A 96 -12.14 -1.52 1.41
CA ASN A 96 -10.94 -1.92 0.67
C ASN A 96 -10.54 -3.36 1.04
N PRO A 97 -10.56 -4.31 0.09
CA PRO A 97 -10.19 -5.70 0.37
C PRO A 97 -8.70 -5.90 0.70
N ASN A 98 -7.85 -4.90 0.42
CA ASN A 98 -6.41 -4.95 0.71
C ASN A 98 -6.06 -4.37 2.10
N GLU A 99 -7.04 -3.83 2.80
CA GLU A 99 -6.86 -3.28 4.14
C GLU A 99 -6.92 -4.39 5.19
N ARG A 100 -5.85 -4.56 5.98
CA ARG A 100 -5.78 -5.63 7.00
C ARG A 100 -5.82 -5.14 8.43
N ASP A 101 -5.16 -4.03 8.73
CA ASP A 101 -5.06 -3.49 10.09
C ASP A 101 -5.43 -2.01 10.09
N ARG A 102 -6.46 -1.65 10.87
CA ARG A 102 -6.75 -0.27 11.25
C ARG A 102 -6.12 0.01 12.61
N CYS A 103 -5.52 1.19 12.76
CA CYS A 103 -5.12 1.69 14.07
C CYS A 103 -6.35 1.73 15.00
N GLY A 104 -6.17 1.48 16.30
CA GLY A 104 -7.28 1.47 17.28
C GLY A 104 -8.08 2.78 17.35
N CYS A 105 -7.53 3.90 16.85
CA CYS A 105 -8.22 5.18 16.69
C CYS A 105 -8.99 5.32 15.35
N GLY A 106 -8.85 4.39 14.40
CA GLY A 106 -9.57 4.35 13.13
C GLY A 106 -9.06 5.29 12.03
N GLU A 107 -8.05 6.11 12.31
CA GLU A 107 -7.58 7.17 11.41
C GLU A 107 -6.53 6.73 10.38
N SER A 108 -5.94 5.54 10.56
CA SER A 108 -4.92 5.02 9.66
C SER A 108 -5.00 3.51 9.48
N PHE A 109 -4.49 3.05 8.34
CA PHE A 109 -4.44 1.64 7.99
C PHE A 109 -3.12 1.25 7.30
N ARG A 110 -2.80 -0.04 7.31
CA ARG A 110 -1.59 -0.61 6.70
C ARG A 110 -1.93 -1.48 5.50
N PHE A 111 -1.17 -1.32 4.42
CA PHE A 111 -1.19 -2.26 3.30
C PHE A 111 -0.28 -3.43 3.60
N ALA A 112 -0.89 -4.54 3.98
CA ALA A 112 -0.20 -5.79 4.13
C ALA A 112 -0.14 -6.50 2.78
N GLN A 113 1.07 -6.93 2.40
CA GLN A 113 1.18 -8.00 1.42
C GLN A 113 0.54 -9.26 2.03
N ASP A 114 -0.31 -9.93 1.26
CA ASP A 114 -0.87 -11.19 1.68
C ASP A 114 0.20 -12.29 1.67
N ALA A 115 0.71 -12.63 2.86
CA ALA A 115 1.74 -13.64 3.04
C ALA A 115 1.29 -15.04 2.58
N ASP A 116 -0.01 -15.35 2.73
CA ASP A 116 -0.56 -16.64 2.35
C ASP A 116 -0.66 -16.75 0.84
N THR A 117 -1.16 -15.71 0.18
CA THR A 117 -1.18 -15.64 -1.29
C THR A 117 0.24 -15.65 -1.87
N LEU A 118 1.18 -14.90 -1.28
CA LEU A 118 2.58 -14.92 -1.72
C LEU A 118 3.16 -16.33 -1.64
N THR A 119 2.95 -17.01 -0.51
CA THR A 119 3.45 -18.36 -0.27
C THR A 119 2.79 -19.38 -1.20
N ALA A 120 1.48 -19.26 -1.44
CA ALA A 120 0.76 -20.13 -2.37
C ALA A 120 1.27 -19.95 -3.82
N LYS A 121 1.51 -18.71 -4.26
CA LYS A 121 2.07 -18.43 -5.59
C LYS A 121 3.50 -18.94 -5.74
N TRP A 122 4.34 -18.78 -4.71
CA TRP A 122 5.69 -19.34 -4.70
C TRP A 122 5.68 -20.86 -4.85
N LYS A 123 4.87 -21.58 -4.05
CA LYS A 123 4.71 -23.04 -4.17
C LYS A 123 4.27 -23.45 -5.58
N ALA A 124 3.28 -22.76 -6.14
CA ALA A 124 2.75 -23.05 -7.48
C ALA A 124 3.81 -22.88 -8.57
N LEU A 125 4.60 -21.81 -8.52
CA LEU A 125 5.69 -21.55 -9.47
C LEU A 125 6.85 -22.52 -9.29
N GLN A 126 7.20 -22.85 -8.05
CA GLN A 126 8.30 -23.77 -7.77
C GLN A 126 7.99 -25.20 -8.21
N MET A 127 6.74 -25.65 -8.09
CA MET A 127 6.28 -26.93 -8.67
C MET A 127 6.33 -26.96 -10.21
N GLN A 128 6.32 -25.81 -10.87
CA GLN A 128 6.48 -25.73 -12.33
C GLN A 128 7.96 -25.71 -12.74
N ALA A 129 8.82 -25.09 -11.94
CA ALA A 129 10.25 -24.93 -12.21
C ALA A 129 11.15 -25.98 -11.52
N HIS A 130 10.59 -27.05 -10.92
CA HIS A 130 11.40 -28.03 -10.22
C HIS A 130 12.30 -28.83 -11.19
N PRO A 131 13.63 -28.92 -10.96
CA PRO A 131 14.56 -29.59 -11.89
C PRO A 131 14.21 -31.05 -12.21
N ASP A 132 13.71 -31.80 -11.22
CA ASP A 132 13.32 -33.21 -11.40
C ASP A 132 12.22 -33.40 -12.42
N LYS A 133 11.37 -32.39 -12.61
CA LYS A 133 10.28 -32.43 -13.58
C LYS A 133 10.77 -32.50 -15.03
N PHE A 134 12.00 -32.03 -15.26
CA PHE A 134 12.66 -31.97 -16.56
C PHE A 134 13.78 -33.01 -16.70
N ALA A 135 13.84 -34.00 -15.80
CA ALA A 135 14.87 -35.03 -15.84
C ALA A 135 14.84 -35.87 -17.12
N ALA A 136 13.65 -36.09 -17.68
CA ALA A 136 13.47 -36.78 -18.95
C ALA A 136 13.83 -35.91 -20.18
N ASP A 137 13.82 -34.59 -20.04
CA ASP A 137 14.04 -33.63 -21.13
C ASP A 137 15.53 -33.28 -21.35
N GLY A 138 16.42 -33.86 -20.52
CA GLY A 138 17.86 -33.74 -20.64
C GLY A 138 18.47 -32.57 -19.86
N ALA A 139 19.81 -32.57 -19.81
CA ALA A 139 20.58 -31.70 -18.92
C ALA A 139 20.40 -30.20 -19.18
N ALA A 140 20.11 -29.79 -20.42
CA ALA A 140 19.86 -28.39 -20.74
C ALA A 140 18.54 -27.88 -20.13
N ALA A 141 17.48 -28.68 -20.23
CA ALA A 141 16.18 -28.36 -19.65
C ALA A 141 16.23 -28.35 -18.11
N GLN A 142 16.91 -29.31 -17.50
CA GLN A 142 17.14 -29.31 -16.04
C GLN A 142 17.90 -28.08 -15.55
N ARG A 143 18.93 -27.63 -16.28
CA ARG A 143 19.67 -26.40 -15.92
C ARG A 143 18.79 -25.16 -16.03
N LEU A 144 17.96 -25.06 -17.07
CA LEU A 144 17.01 -23.95 -17.21
C LEU A 144 15.99 -23.94 -16.06
N ALA A 145 15.43 -25.11 -15.71
CA ALA A 145 14.53 -25.25 -14.58
C ALA A 145 15.19 -24.83 -13.26
N MET A 146 16.45 -25.22 -13.04
CA MET A 146 17.24 -24.79 -11.88
C MET A 146 17.39 -23.26 -11.82
N GLN A 147 17.71 -22.60 -12.95
CA GLN A 147 17.79 -21.14 -13.01
C GLN A 147 16.47 -20.46 -12.66
N TRP A 148 15.35 -20.99 -13.14
CA TRP A 148 14.01 -20.49 -12.80
C TRP A 148 13.69 -20.69 -11.32
N SER A 149 14.00 -21.86 -10.76
CA SER A 149 13.83 -22.14 -9.33
C SER A 149 14.58 -21.13 -8.46
N VAL A 150 15.83 -20.81 -8.81
CA VAL A 150 16.62 -19.78 -8.12
C VAL A 150 15.94 -18.41 -8.20
N ARG A 151 15.54 -17.97 -9.40
CA ARG A 151 14.85 -16.68 -9.59
C ARG A 151 13.55 -16.57 -8.80
N ILE A 152 12.76 -17.66 -8.74
CA ILE A 152 11.51 -17.73 -7.98
C ILE A 152 11.80 -17.57 -6.48
N ASN A 153 12.85 -18.22 -5.97
CA ASN A 153 13.26 -18.10 -4.57
C ASN A 153 13.74 -16.69 -4.24
N GLU A 154 14.58 -16.09 -5.08
CA GLU A 154 15.04 -14.70 -4.91
C GLU A 154 13.87 -13.72 -4.88
N ALA A 155 12.92 -13.87 -5.81
CA ALA A 155 11.72 -13.04 -5.85
C ALA A 155 10.87 -13.21 -4.58
N TYR A 156 10.67 -14.44 -4.12
CA TYR A 156 9.93 -14.72 -2.88
C TYR A 156 10.59 -14.09 -1.66
N GLN A 157 11.91 -14.25 -1.49
CA GLN A 157 12.64 -13.66 -0.36
C GLN A 157 12.58 -12.13 -0.37
N ARG A 158 12.77 -11.53 -1.55
CA ARG A 158 12.69 -10.08 -1.72
C ARG A 158 11.31 -9.53 -1.40
N LEU A 159 10.25 -10.21 -1.84
CA LEU A 159 8.87 -9.81 -1.60
C LEU A 159 8.44 -10.05 -0.14
N LYS A 160 8.96 -11.08 0.51
CA LYS A 160 8.64 -11.44 1.90
C LYS A 160 9.26 -10.45 2.91
N ASN A 161 10.50 -10.01 2.70
CA ASN A 161 11.16 -9.06 3.58
C ASN A 161 10.65 -7.63 3.31
N PRO A 162 10.12 -6.90 4.32
CA PRO A 162 9.52 -5.59 4.11
C PRO A 162 10.54 -4.53 3.63
N ILE A 163 11.78 -4.56 4.12
CA ILE A 163 12.84 -3.63 3.73
C ILE A 163 13.29 -3.92 2.30
N SER A 164 13.58 -5.17 1.98
CA SER A 164 13.97 -5.57 0.62
C SER A 164 12.87 -5.29 -0.40
N ARG A 165 11.61 -5.47 -0.01
CA ARG A 165 10.44 -5.15 -0.83
C ARG A 165 10.33 -3.64 -1.08
N ALA A 166 10.48 -2.81 -0.03
CA ALA A 166 10.45 -1.36 -0.17
C ALA A 166 11.57 -0.87 -1.09
N ALA A 167 12.80 -1.34 -0.88
CA ALA A 167 13.95 -0.99 -1.73
C ALA A 167 13.73 -1.39 -3.20
N TYR A 168 13.14 -2.56 -3.45
CA TYR A 168 12.80 -3.01 -4.79
C TYR A 168 11.72 -2.16 -5.46
N LEU A 169 10.69 -1.77 -4.71
CA LEU A 169 9.64 -0.87 -5.24
C LEU A 169 10.22 0.50 -5.60
N CYS A 170 11.10 1.05 -4.77
CA CYS A 170 11.77 2.31 -5.08
C CYS A 170 12.67 2.18 -6.33
N GLN A 171 13.40 1.06 -6.46
CA GLN A 171 14.17 0.75 -7.67
C GLN A 171 13.30 0.67 -8.94
N LEU A 172 12.11 0.06 -8.87
CA LEU A 172 11.17 -0.01 -10.00
C LEU A 172 10.60 1.36 -10.42
N ASN A 173 10.69 2.37 -9.55
CA ASN A 173 10.29 3.75 -9.82
C ASN A 173 11.50 4.66 -10.03
N ASP A 174 12.64 4.12 -10.47
CA ASP A 174 13.87 4.86 -10.77
C ASP A 174 14.47 5.62 -9.56
N HIS A 175 14.18 5.15 -8.34
CA HIS A 175 14.69 5.70 -7.08
C HIS A 175 15.40 4.62 -6.23
N PRO A 176 16.57 4.10 -6.64
CA PRO A 176 17.28 3.10 -5.84
C PRO A 176 17.73 3.66 -4.48
N ILE A 177 17.47 2.92 -3.38
CA ILE A 177 17.76 3.38 -2.00
C ILE A 177 19.27 3.29 -1.66
N GLU A 178 20.04 2.49 -2.40
CA GLU A 178 21.50 2.34 -2.22
C GLU A 178 21.95 2.16 -0.75
N GLY A 179 21.16 1.47 0.09
CA GLY A 179 21.35 1.48 1.56
C GLY A 179 22.70 0.97 2.09
N SER A 180 23.54 0.34 1.27
CA SER A 180 24.90 -0.06 1.63
C SER A 180 25.99 0.95 1.23
N SER A 181 25.71 1.85 0.28
CA SER A 181 26.66 2.84 -0.25
C SER A 181 26.24 4.28 0.02
N ASN A 182 24.94 4.53 0.18
CA ASN A 182 24.38 5.82 0.49
C ASN A 182 24.27 6.00 2.01
N THR A 183 25.21 6.75 2.59
CA THR A 183 25.23 7.10 4.01
C THR A 183 24.62 8.46 4.29
N ALA A 184 24.05 9.14 3.29
CA ALA A 184 23.45 10.45 3.47
C ALA A 184 22.13 10.29 4.24
N MET A 185 22.16 10.71 5.51
CA MET A 185 21.02 10.69 6.42
C MET A 185 20.70 12.12 6.86
N PRO A 186 19.43 12.48 7.07
CA PRO A 186 19.06 13.77 7.65
C PRO A 186 19.76 13.99 9.01
N PRO A 187 20.30 15.20 9.30
CA PRO A 187 21.01 15.46 10.55
C PRO A 187 20.18 15.17 11.80
N ASP A 188 18.89 15.51 11.77
CA ASP A 188 17.98 15.26 12.90
C ASP A 188 17.84 13.76 13.21
N PHE A 189 17.80 12.93 12.17
CA PHE A 189 17.74 11.48 12.33
C PHE A 189 19.04 10.92 12.91
N LEU A 190 20.20 11.44 12.48
CA LEU A 190 21.50 11.03 13.04
C LEU A 190 21.63 11.43 14.51
N MET A 191 21.19 12.63 14.89
CA MET A 191 21.16 13.06 16.29
C MET A 191 20.26 12.15 17.13
N GLN A 192 19.09 11.80 16.62
CA GLN A 192 18.19 10.87 17.31
C GLN A 192 18.79 9.47 17.45
N GLN A 193 19.50 8.96 16.44
CA GLN A 193 20.23 7.70 16.55
C GLN A 193 21.35 7.76 17.60
N MET A 194 22.05 8.89 17.73
CA MET A 194 23.05 9.07 18.78
C MET A 194 22.42 9.06 20.17
N GLN A 195 21.30 9.77 20.35
CA GLN A 195 20.54 9.78 21.62
C GLN A 195 20.06 8.39 22.01
N TRP A 196 19.54 7.61 21.07
CA TRP A 196 19.12 6.23 21.36
C TRP A 196 20.29 5.32 21.75
N ARG A 197 21.49 5.53 21.18
CA ARG A 197 22.68 4.77 21.55
C ARG A 197 23.16 5.14 22.95
N GLU A 198 23.19 6.43 23.27
CA GLU A 198 23.55 6.92 24.61
C GLU A 198 22.55 6.41 25.66
N ALA A 199 21.24 6.51 25.38
CA ALA A 199 20.20 5.97 26.26
C ALA A 199 20.30 4.45 26.44
N LEU A 200 20.74 3.71 25.40
CA LEU A 200 20.99 2.28 25.52
C LEU A 200 22.21 1.97 26.40
N ASP A 201 23.26 2.77 26.30
CA ASP A 201 24.48 2.62 27.11
C ASP A 201 24.23 3.00 28.57
N GLU A 202 23.34 3.95 28.83
CA GLU A 202 22.94 4.40 30.17
C GLU A 202 21.86 3.52 30.83
N ALA A 203 21.13 2.71 30.06
CA ALA A 203 20.09 1.85 30.59
C ALA A 203 20.67 0.76 31.51
N ASP A 204 20.38 0.87 32.81
CA ASP A 204 20.88 -0.01 33.85
C ASP A 204 19.79 -0.95 34.43
N ASP A 205 18.53 -0.78 34.00
CA ASP A 205 17.40 -1.63 34.37
C ASP A 205 16.49 -2.02 33.19
N ASP A 206 15.68 -3.05 33.41
CA ASP A 206 14.74 -3.56 32.41
C ASP A 206 13.66 -2.53 32.03
N ALA A 207 13.34 -1.59 32.93
CA ALA A 207 12.31 -0.58 32.69
C ALA A 207 12.79 0.50 31.70
N ALA A 208 14.04 0.91 31.80
CA ALA A 208 14.72 1.79 30.85
C ALA A 208 14.84 1.14 29.47
N LEU A 209 15.21 -0.15 29.41
CA LEU A 209 15.26 -0.93 28.17
C LEU A 209 13.88 -1.07 27.52
N ASP A 210 12.84 -1.35 28.30
CA ASP A 210 11.46 -1.43 27.78
C ASP A 210 10.97 -0.08 27.24
N THR A 211 11.39 1.02 27.85
CA THR A 211 11.04 2.38 27.41
C THR A 211 11.70 2.68 26.08
N LEU A 212 13.00 2.42 25.98
CA LEU A 212 13.76 2.61 24.74
C LEU A 212 13.24 1.69 23.61
N SER A 213 12.92 0.43 23.93
CA SER A 213 12.34 -0.51 22.98
C SER A 213 11.02 0.00 22.39
N LYS A 214 10.14 0.59 23.21
CA LYS A 214 8.88 1.19 22.74
C LYS A 214 9.13 2.37 21.82
N GLU A 215 10.08 3.24 22.14
CA GLU A 215 10.41 4.42 21.30
C GLU A 215 10.98 4.04 19.93
N VAL A 216 11.80 2.99 19.86
CA VAL A 216 12.40 2.53 18.60
C VAL A 216 11.40 1.76 17.72
N HIS A 217 10.38 1.14 18.33
CA HIS A 217 9.35 0.36 17.61
C HIS A 217 8.08 1.15 17.22
N THR A 218 7.93 2.40 17.67
CA THR A 218 6.84 3.32 17.26
C THR A 218 7.02 3.92 15.88
#